data_AF-A0A6G0X8F1-F1
#
_entry.id   AF-A0A6G0X8F1-F1
#
_cell.length_a   1.000
_cell.length_b   1.000
_cell.length_c   1.000
_cell.angle_alpha   90.00
_cell.angle_beta   90.00
_cell.angle_gamma   90.00
#
_symmetry.space_group_name_H-M   'P 1'
#
loop_
_entity.id
_entity.type
_entity.pdbx_description
1 polymer ?
#
loop_
_entity_poly.entity_id
_entity_poly.type
_entity_poly.pdbx_seq_one_letter_code
_entity_poly.pdbx_strand_id
1 'polypeptide(L)'
;MGLRLNPWGNVYSSQELEQMTFVHRVYLESFGIETKDLPNVLQMNETFTSPLYTPKKMDFDEHTFMRQMQGVVGLLRQPAEEIISSICGYQQERSERFQIGTAFMNDPRTLLLEEMKIWAMTRLAGAACTTESIEKEVEMRKNYLTKLQYGGGDLFKPGMAERTLMTTLKDVREILEMRILPMIACERAQASAKEHLTVVESRGTDALIHGVQFLFNIFRNTPNAPADCTITNLQSQQHAAMKEAMNTKSGQMLLLLLSTSPFRTLFPESHHHVTGGQSQLIALTPEQQKSIATDPVFTDSSAVAVVPSLLLSNPTVSWTPKAYLTQSNGGVVNFLPPDTYELFVKMHGMLKLLADLLVSIRQARLLAGTGGDLLVYGPGGSHLRVLMETFQAVEGEVMNIATELKKRGVAELDKLRSSSSEKAWRACFTRVLSLESYMLNDVQATQDPIRRIIEATNPVMNIQMAKDFKASTSKWVLENSSTCSHIAQTLKLEGLSHPAALPPSSTSSAPNLSITA
;
A
#
# COMPACT_ATOMS: atom_id res chain seq x y z
N MET A 1 -21.30 -49.83 11.56
CA MET A 1 -22.54 -49.02 11.45
C MET A 1 -23.34 -49.25 12.71
N GLY A 2 -23.50 -48.24 13.58
CA GLY A 2 -24.52 -48.31 14.62
C GLY A 2 -25.87 -48.04 13.97
N LEU A 3 -26.73 -49.05 13.85
CA LEU A 3 -28.11 -48.82 13.42
C LEU A 3 -28.78 -47.90 14.43
N ARG A 4 -29.41 -46.80 13.97
CA ARG A 4 -30.40 -46.10 14.79
C ARG A 4 -31.49 -47.13 15.10
N LEU A 5 -31.59 -47.53 16.38
CA LEU A 5 -32.58 -48.50 16.86
C LEU A 5 -34.03 -48.05 16.61
N ASN A 6 -34.24 -46.79 16.23
CA ASN A 6 -35.48 -46.29 15.69
C ASN A 6 -35.21 -45.33 14.50
N PRO A 7 -35.55 -45.70 13.25
CA PRO A 7 -35.43 -44.81 12.08
C PRO A 7 -36.33 -43.57 12.15
N TRP A 8 -37.24 -43.53 13.13
CA TRP A 8 -38.19 -42.45 13.40
C TRP A 8 -37.86 -41.64 14.66
N GLY A 9 -36.79 -41.98 15.38
CA GLY A 9 -36.34 -41.24 16.56
C GLY A 9 -35.55 -40.00 16.16
N ASN A 10 -35.92 -38.85 16.72
CA ASN A 10 -35.18 -37.59 16.54
C ASN A 10 -33.85 -37.53 17.32
N VAL A 11 -33.53 -38.59 18.09
CA VAL A 11 -32.36 -38.64 18.96
C VAL A 11 -31.17 -39.28 18.22
N TYR A 12 -30.03 -38.61 18.30
CA TYR A 12 -28.76 -39.09 17.75
C TYR A 12 -28.27 -40.37 18.42
N SER A 13 -27.66 -41.25 17.64
CA SER A 13 -26.87 -42.37 18.15
C SER A 13 -25.60 -41.87 18.84
N SER A 14 -24.96 -42.72 19.66
CA SER A 14 -23.69 -42.38 20.34
C SER A 14 -22.60 -41.94 19.35
N GLN A 15 -22.55 -42.54 18.16
CA GLN A 15 -21.60 -42.16 17.12
C GLN A 15 -21.91 -40.78 16.52
N GLU A 16 -23.18 -40.44 16.34
CA GLU A 16 -23.60 -39.13 15.82
C GLU A 16 -23.37 -38.03 16.87
N LEU A 17 -23.56 -38.34 18.15
CA LEU A 17 -23.22 -37.44 19.26
C LEU A 17 -21.71 -37.15 19.30
N GLU A 18 -20.88 -38.18 19.14
CA GLU A 18 -19.43 -38.03 19.09
C GLU A 18 -18.99 -37.19 17.87
N GLN A 19 -19.57 -37.45 16.70
CA GLN A 19 -19.36 -36.67 15.48
C GLN A 19 -19.74 -35.20 15.65
N MET A 20 -20.91 -34.91 16.21
CA MET A 20 -21.37 -33.54 16.41
C MET A 20 -20.53 -32.81 17.47
N THR A 21 -20.17 -33.49 18.56
CA THR A 21 -19.27 -32.94 19.59
C THR A 21 -17.93 -32.53 18.98
N PHE A 22 -17.38 -33.39 18.11
CA PHE A 22 -16.15 -33.09 17.38
C PHE A 22 -16.30 -31.87 16.46
N VAL A 23 -17.38 -31.81 15.66
CA VAL A 23 -17.67 -30.67 14.78
C VAL A 23 -17.77 -29.37 15.57
N HIS A 24 -18.52 -29.36 16.67
CA HIS A 24 -18.66 -28.19 17.56
C HIS A 24 -17.31 -27.77 18.11
N ARG A 25 -16.54 -28.69 18.71
CA ARG A 25 -15.22 -28.38 19.28
C ARG A 25 -14.31 -27.73 18.24
N VAL A 26 -14.18 -28.34 17.07
CA VAL A 26 -13.30 -27.84 16.01
C VAL A 26 -13.78 -26.49 15.47
N TYR A 27 -15.09 -26.26 15.40
CA TYR A 27 -15.67 -24.98 14.99
C TYR A 27 -15.33 -23.88 16.01
N LEU A 28 -15.67 -24.09 17.28
CA LEU A 28 -15.41 -23.13 18.36
C LEU A 28 -13.91 -22.78 18.46
N GLU A 29 -13.03 -23.77 18.39
CA GLU A 29 -11.58 -23.56 18.41
C GLU A 29 -11.05 -22.79 17.18
N SER A 30 -11.67 -22.98 16.01
CA SER A 30 -11.17 -22.37 14.76
C SER A 30 -11.65 -20.93 14.59
N PHE A 31 -12.82 -20.61 15.12
CA PHE A 31 -13.42 -19.27 15.01
C PHE A 31 -13.34 -18.45 16.29
N GLY A 32 -12.93 -19.04 17.42
CA GLY A 32 -12.75 -18.33 18.69
C GLY A 32 -14.08 -17.80 19.28
N ILE A 33 -15.17 -18.53 19.06
CA ILE A 33 -16.52 -18.13 19.49
C ILE A 33 -17.05 -19.04 20.61
N GLU A 34 -18.12 -18.62 21.27
CA GLU A 34 -18.81 -19.41 22.28
C GLU A 34 -19.94 -20.27 21.66
N THR A 35 -20.38 -21.31 22.37
CA THR A 35 -21.45 -22.22 21.91
C THR A 35 -22.75 -21.49 21.55
N LYS A 36 -23.05 -20.37 22.24
CA LYS A 36 -24.24 -19.55 21.97
C LYS A 36 -24.21 -18.87 20.59
N ASP A 37 -23.01 -18.68 20.04
CA ASP A 37 -22.77 -17.99 18.77
C ASP A 37 -22.61 -18.98 17.60
N LEU A 38 -22.83 -20.28 17.84
CA LEU A 38 -22.83 -21.29 16.77
C LEU A 38 -23.90 -20.99 15.73
N PRO A 39 -23.62 -21.21 14.43
CA PRO A 39 -24.61 -21.09 13.37
C PRO A 39 -25.85 -21.93 13.67
N ASN A 40 -27.04 -21.42 13.37
CA ASN A 40 -28.33 -22.10 13.60
C ASN A 40 -28.35 -23.55 13.07
N VAL A 41 -27.64 -23.81 11.97
CA VAL A 41 -27.50 -25.14 11.34
C VAL A 41 -26.82 -26.16 12.25
N LEU A 42 -25.88 -25.71 13.08
CA LEU A 42 -25.11 -26.57 13.98
C LEU A 42 -25.71 -26.63 15.39
N GLN A 43 -26.71 -25.82 15.73
CA GLN A 43 -27.26 -25.80 17.08
C GLN A 43 -27.99 -27.10 17.45
N MET A 44 -27.78 -27.53 18.68
CA MET A 44 -28.40 -28.71 19.30
C MET A 44 -29.42 -28.27 20.33
N ASN A 45 -30.37 -29.15 20.67
CA ASN A 45 -31.27 -28.93 21.79
C ASN A 45 -30.51 -28.92 23.13
N GLU A 46 -31.18 -28.46 24.20
CA GLU A 46 -30.56 -28.27 25.52
C GLU A 46 -29.91 -29.55 26.09
N THR A 47 -30.48 -30.72 25.81
CA THR A 47 -29.96 -32.02 26.26
C THR A 47 -28.86 -32.59 25.36
N PHE A 48 -28.47 -31.86 24.29
CA PHE A 48 -27.51 -32.28 23.27
C PHE A 48 -27.84 -33.65 22.66
N THR A 49 -29.13 -33.94 22.45
CA THR A 49 -29.60 -35.23 21.92
C THR A 49 -30.05 -35.14 20.46
N SER A 50 -30.38 -33.95 19.97
CA SER A 50 -30.92 -33.74 18.63
C SER A 50 -30.61 -32.34 18.09
N PRO A 51 -30.40 -32.17 16.78
CA PRO A 51 -30.17 -30.87 16.16
C PRO A 51 -31.48 -30.08 16.08
N LEU A 52 -31.36 -28.76 16.13
CA LEU A 52 -32.50 -27.85 15.94
C LEU A 52 -32.82 -27.66 14.45
N TYR A 53 -31.79 -27.69 13.60
CA TYR A 53 -31.94 -27.56 12.16
C TYR A 53 -32.26 -28.91 11.49
N THR A 54 -33.22 -28.91 10.58
CA THR A 54 -33.59 -30.08 9.79
C THR A 54 -33.57 -29.73 8.30
N PRO A 55 -32.54 -30.15 7.56
CA PRO A 55 -32.45 -29.96 6.12
C PRO A 55 -33.61 -30.63 5.38
N LYS A 56 -34.02 -30.02 4.27
CA LYS A 56 -35.01 -30.53 3.33
C LYS A 56 -34.31 -31.09 2.10
N LYS A 57 -35.00 -31.98 1.36
CA LYS A 57 -34.46 -32.53 0.09
C LYS A 57 -34.07 -31.46 -0.93
N MET A 58 -34.82 -30.36 -0.98
CA MET A 58 -34.51 -29.21 -1.85
C MET A 58 -33.20 -28.52 -1.49
N ASP A 59 -32.72 -28.67 -0.25
CA ASP A 59 -31.44 -28.11 0.17
C ASP A 59 -30.27 -28.89 -0.44
N PHE A 60 -30.49 -30.04 -1.09
CA PHE A 60 -29.45 -30.78 -1.81
C PHE A 60 -29.43 -30.49 -3.32
N ASP A 61 -30.44 -29.77 -3.83
CA ASP A 61 -30.54 -29.41 -5.23
C ASP A 61 -29.64 -28.20 -5.53
N GLU A 62 -28.58 -28.43 -6.29
CA GLU A 62 -27.67 -27.40 -6.76
C GLU A 62 -28.41 -26.24 -7.46
N HIS A 63 -29.43 -26.54 -8.28
CA HIS A 63 -30.15 -25.51 -9.04
C HIS A 63 -30.87 -24.50 -8.15
N THR A 64 -31.27 -24.91 -6.94
CA THR A 64 -31.89 -24.02 -5.97
C THR A 64 -30.90 -22.94 -5.51
N PHE A 65 -29.66 -23.31 -5.22
CA PHE A 65 -28.61 -22.36 -4.83
C PHE A 65 -28.14 -21.50 -6.00
N MET A 66 -28.00 -22.10 -7.19
CA MET A 66 -27.62 -21.35 -8.39
C MET A 66 -28.63 -20.24 -8.71
N ARG A 67 -29.93 -20.51 -8.57
CA ARG A 67 -30.98 -19.48 -8.71
C ARG A 67 -30.85 -18.37 -7.67
N GLN A 68 -30.55 -18.71 -6.42
CA GLN A 68 -30.36 -17.72 -5.35
C GLN A 68 -29.12 -16.83 -5.59
N MET A 69 -28.10 -17.36 -6.26
CA MET A 69 -26.88 -16.62 -6.60
C MET A 69 -26.94 -15.87 -7.94
N GLN A 70 -28.00 -16.00 -8.73
CA GLN A 70 -28.09 -15.38 -10.07
C GLN A 70 -27.83 -13.87 -10.07
N GLY A 71 -28.30 -13.16 -9.04
CA GLY A 71 -28.11 -11.71 -8.88
C GLY A 71 -26.85 -11.30 -8.13
N VAL A 72 -26.04 -12.24 -7.63
CA VAL A 72 -24.81 -11.93 -6.91
C VAL A 72 -23.73 -11.54 -7.92
N VAL A 73 -23.07 -10.41 -7.67
CA VAL A 73 -21.95 -9.91 -8.46
C VAL A 73 -20.73 -9.87 -7.56
N GLY A 74 -19.71 -10.66 -7.85
CA GLY A 74 -18.49 -10.75 -7.05
C GLY A 74 -17.48 -11.70 -7.69
N LEU A 75 -16.19 -11.39 -7.55
CA LEU A 75 -15.10 -12.21 -8.12
C LEU A 75 -15.09 -13.63 -7.55
N LEU A 76 -15.55 -13.80 -6.31
CA LEU A 76 -15.58 -15.09 -5.62
C LEU A 76 -16.87 -15.89 -5.87
N ARG A 77 -17.81 -15.38 -6.68
CA ARG A 77 -19.08 -16.06 -6.97
C ARG A 77 -18.85 -17.43 -7.60
N GLN A 78 -18.09 -17.51 -8.69
CA GLN A 78 -17.89 -18.77 -9.39
C GLN A 78 -17.17 -19.83 -8.51
N PRO A 79 -16.08 -19.49 -7.79
CA PRO A 79 -15.52 -20.42 -6.80
C PRO A 79 -16.51 -20.85 -5.70
N ALA A 80 -17.40 -19.96 -5.26
CA ALA A 80 -18.44 -20.32 -4.29
C ALA A 80 -19.50 -21.27 -4.90
N GLU A 81 -19.88 -21.07 -6.16
CA GLU A 81 -20.75 -21.98 -6.92
C GLU A 81 -20.11 -23.38 -6.99
N GLU A 82 -18.81 -23.47 -7.27
CA GLU A 82 -18.08 -24.75 -7.31
C GLU A 82 -18.03 -25.46 -5.94
N ILE A 83 -17.83 -24.72 -4.85
CA ILE A 83 -17.92 -25.26 -3.49
C ILE A 83 -19.31 -25.84 -3.24
N ILE A 84 -20.37 -25.10 -3.58
CA ILE A 84 -21.75 -25.53 -3.38
C ILE A 84 -22.06 -26.76 -4.25
N SER A 85 -21.67 -26.76 -5.51
CA SER A 85 -21.83 -27.89 -6.45
C SER A 85 -21.14 -29.15 -5.93
N SER A 86 -19.90 -29.01 -5.46
CA SER A 86 -19.11 -30.08 -4.84
C SER A 86 -19.86 -30.69 -3.63
N ILE A 87 -20.46 -29.86 -2.79
CA ILE A 87 -21.21 -30.31 -1.62
C ILE A 87 -22.54 -30.97 -2.00
N CYS A 88 -23.33 -30.33 -2.88
CA CYS A 88 -24.63 -30.84 -3.34
C CYS A 88 -24.47 -32.21 -4.01
N GLY A 89 -23.44 -32.41 -4.84
CA GLY A 89 -23.17 -33.70 -5.46
C GLY A 89 -22.97 -34.83 -4.43
N TYR A 90 -22.18 -34.58 -3.37
CA TYR A 90 -22.02 -35.55 -2.29
C TYR A 90 -23.32 -35.85 -1.56
N GLN A 91 -24.11 -34.82 -1.24
CA GLN A 91 -25.37 -34.97 -0.51
C GLN A 91 -26.45 -35.69 -1.35
N GLN A 92 -26.50 -35.41 -2.65
CA GLN A 92 -27.42 -36.06 -3.58
C GLN A 92 -27.10 -37.56 -3.73
N GLU A 93 -25.84 -37.92 -4.01
CA GLU A 93 -25.41 -39.33 -4.06
C GLU A 93 -25.75 -40.06 -2.77
N ARG A 94 -25.56 -39.39 -1.63
CA ARG A 94 -25.88 -39.96 -0.33
C ARG A 94 -27.39 -40.13 -0.13
N SER A 95 -28.20 -39.16 -0.53
CA SER A 95 -29.66 -39.25 -0.46
C SER A 95 -30.24 -40.34 -1.35
N GLU A 96 -29.64 -40.58 -2.53
CA GLU A 96 -30.07 -41.63 -3.46
C GLU A 96 -29.78 -43.04 -2.93
N ARG A 97 -28.67 -43.21 -2.20
CA ARG A 97 -28.28 -44.47 -1.57
C ARG A 97 -29.16 -44.86 -0.37
N PHE A 98 -29.61 -43.88 0.41
CA PHE A 98 -30.42 -44.11 1.61
C PHE A 98 -31.89 -43.76 1.35
N GLN A 99 -32.62 -44.63 0.65
CA GLN A 99 -34.01 -44.38 0.24
C GLN A 99 -35.04 -44.53 1.38
N ILE A 100 -34.65 -45.04 2.55
CA ILE A 100 -35.56 -45.35 3.66
C ILE A 100 -35.18 -44.51 4.91
N GLY A 101 -36.06 -43.58 5.30
CA GLY A 101 -35.99 -42.80 6.55
C GLY A 101 -35.43 -41.36 6.41
N THR A 102 -35.78 -40.48 7.36
CA THR A 102 -35.29 -39.08 7.44
C THR A 102 -33.99 -38.95 8.25
N ALA A 103 -33.52 -40.05 8.85
CA ALA A 103 -32.42 -40.08 9.82
C ALA A 103 -31.08 -39.52 9.32
N PHE A 104 -30.85 -39.46 8.01
CA PHE A 104 -29.61 -38.92 7.43
C PHE A 104 -29.69 -37.45 7.03
N MET A 105 -30.90 -36.86 6.99
CA MET A 105 -31.10 -35.46 6.57
C MET A 105 -30.47 -34.49 7.57
N ASN A 106 -30.56 -34.80 8.86
CA ASN A 106 -30.03 -33.96 9.92
C ASN A 106 -28.85 -34.61 10.65
N ASP A 107 -28.10 -35.50 9.99
CA ASP A 107 -26.90 -36.08 10.62
C ASP A 107 -25.73 -35.07 10.66
N PRO A 108 -24.70 -35.32 11.48
CA PRO A 108 -23.57 -34.39 11.63
C PRO A 108 -22.84 -34.06 10.32
N ARG A 109 -22.79 -35.00 9.36
CA ARG A 109 -22.13 -34.77 8.06
C ARG A 109 -22.94 -33.79 7.22
N THR A 110 -24.25 -33.97 7.16
CA THR A 110 -25.13 -33.10 6.39
C THR A 110 -25.16 -31.70 7.00
N LEU A 111 -25.28 -31.57 8.33
CA LEU A 111 -25.30 -30.26 9.00
C LEU A 111 -24.00 -29.47 8.83
N LEU A 112 -22.84 -30.14 8.91
CA LEU A 112 -21.54 -29.55 8.59
C LEU A 112 -21.52 -28.94 7.18
N LEU A 113 -22.02 -29.69 6.20
CA LEU A 113 -22.01 -29.30 4.80
C LEU A 113 -23.05 -28.23 4.46
N GLU A 114 -24.21 -28.24 5.11
CA GLU A 114 -25.20 -27.17 5.02
C GLU A 114 -24.66 -25.84 5.53
N GLU A 115 -23.96 -25.84 6.67
CA GLU A 115 -23.32 -24.63 7.20
C GLU A 115 -22.31 -24.05 6.20
N MET A 116 -21.50 -24.91 5.59
CA MET A 116 -20.49 -24.50 4.60
C MET A 116 -21.13 -23.91 3.33
N LYS A 117 -22.23 -24.50 2.83
CA LYS A 117 -22.97 -23.96 1.69
C LYS A 117 -23.57 -22.60 2.00
N ILE A 118 -24.19 -22.45 3.17
CA ILE A 118 -24.77 -21.17 3.60
C ILE A 118 -23.69 -20.10 3.67
N TRP A 119 -22.52 -20.41 4.22
CA TRP A 119 -21.39 -19.48 4.21
C TRP A 119 -20.90 -19.15 2.80
N ALA A 120 -20.69 -20.15 1.95
CA ALA A 120 -20.23 -19.95 0.58
C ALA A 120 -21.17 -19.00 -0.19
N MET A 121 -22.48 -19.20 -0.02
CA MET A 121 -23.50 -18.38 -0.67
C MET A 121 -23.62 -16.97 -0.08
N THR A 122 -23.72 -16.85 1.25
CA THR A 122 -24.11 -15.58 1.90
C THR A 122 -22.93 -14.68 2.24
N ARG A 123 -21.75 -15.25 2.44
CA ARG A 123 -20.55 -14.54 2.90
C ARG A 123 -19.49 -14.48 1.82
N LEU A 124 -19.20 -15.60 1.16
CA LEU A 124 -18.10 -15.69 0.20
C LEU A 124 -18.47 -15.13 -1.19
N ALA A 125 -19.60 -15.57 -1.77
CA ALA A 125 -19.92 -15.30 -3.18
C ALA A 125 -19.95 -13.81 -3.55
N GLY A 126 -20.44 -12.96 -2.64
CA GLY A 126 -20.53 -11.50 -2.82
C GLY A 126 -19.43 -10.70 -2.13
N ALA A 127 -18.41 -11.34 -1.54
CA ALA A 127 -17.38 -10.62 -0.78
C ALA A 127 -16.50 -9.74 -1.67
N ALA A 128 -16.13 -8.57 -1.14
CA ALA A 128 -15.11 -7.71 -1.73
C ALA A 128 -13.72 -8.26 -1.42
N CYS A 129 -12.94 -8.60 -2.46
CA CYS A 129 -11.59 -9.16 -2.32
C CYS A 129 -10.55 -8.18 -1.76
N THR A 130 -10.86 -6.89 -1.60
CA THR A 130 -9.90 -5.85 -1.24
C THR A 130 -9.62 -5.73 0.27
N THR A 131 -10.37 -6.43 1.13
CA THR A 131 -10.28 -6.25 2.58
C THR A 131 -9.46 -7.34 3.27
N GLU A 132 -8.83 -6.99 4.40
CA GLU A 132 -8.16 -7.97 5.27
C GLU A 132 -9.13 -8.93 5.96
N SER A 133 -10.37 -8.47 6.17
CA SER A 133 -11.41 -9.26 6.84
C SER A 133 -11.75 -10.54 6.09
N ILE A 134 -11.90 -10.48 4.76
CA ILE A 134 -12.27 -11.66 3.96
C ILE A 134 -11.12 -12.66 3.85
N GLU A 135 -9.86 -12.18 3.74
CA GLU A 135 -8.69 -13.07 3.72
C GLU A 135 -8.61 -13.87 5.01
N LYS A 136 -8.73 -13.20 6.17
CA LYS A 136 -8.74 -13.87 7.47
C LYS A 136 -9.90 -14.85 7.60
N GLU A 137 -11.10 -14.48 7.14
CA GLU A 137 -12.27 -15.36 7.18
C GLU A 137 -12.05 -16.65 6.35
N VAL A 138 -11.52 -16.52 5.14
CA VAL A 138 -11.19 -17.67 4.27
C VAL A 138 -10.07 -18.52 4.87
N GLU A 139 -9.03 -17.91 5.44
CA GLU A 139 -7.91 -18.62 6.07
C GLU A 139 -8.37 -19.40 7.32
N MET A 140 -9.22 -18.80 8.16
CA MET A 140 -9.88 -19.50 9.28
C MET A 140 -10.72 -20.68 8.77
N ARG A 141 -11.44 -20.51 7.65
CA ARG A 141 -12.25 -21.58 7.05
C ARG A 141 -11.38 -22.73 6.52
N LYS A 142 -10.27 -22.42 5.87
CA LYS A 142 -9.27 -23.41 5.42
C LYS A 142 -8.70 -24.20 6.61
N ASN A 143 -8.37 -23.50 7.70
CA ASN A 143 -7.86 -24.13 8.93
C ASN A 143 -8.90 -25.02 9.61
N TYR A 144 -10.16 -24.58 9.65
CA TYR A 144 -11.29 -25.39 10.13
C TYR A 144 -11.42 -26.69 9.33
N LEU A 145 -11.44 -26.63 8.00
CA LEU A 145 -11.50 -27.80 7.12
C LEU A 145 -10.31 -28.74 7.33
N THR A 146 -9.12 -28.17 7.49
CA THR A 146 -7.88 -28.90 7.75
C THR A 146 -7.97 -29.71 9.04
N LYS A 147 -8.42 -29.09 10.13
CA LYS A 147 -8.62 -29.78 11.42
C LYS A 147 -9.68 -30.88 11.33
N LEU A 148 -10.78 -30.65 10.61
CA LEU A 148 -11.82 -31.67 10.41
C LEU A 148 -11.28 -32.89 9.65
N GLN A 149 -10.43 -32.69 8.66
CA GLN A 149 -9.86 -33.78 7.87
C GLN A 149 -8.85 -34.60 8.67
N TYR A 150 -7.92 -33.95 9.37
CA TYR A 150 -6.89 -34.65 10.12
C TYR A 150 -7.39 -35.25 11.44
N GLY A 151 -8.34 -34.57 12.12
CA GLY A 151 -8.90 -35.05 13.39
C GLY A 151 -10.12 -35.98 13.23
N GLY A 152 -10.79 -35.95 12.07
CA GLY A 152 -12.07 -36.64 11.86
C GLY A 152 -11.98 -37.96 11.08
N GLY A 153 -10.80 -38.39 10.63
CA GLY A 153 -10.63 -39.55 9.73
C GLY A 153 -11.25 -40.85 10.25
N ASP A 154 -11.02 -41.19 11.52
CA ASP A 154 -11.60 -42.39 12.15
C ASP A 154 -13.06 -42.20 12.58
N LEU A 155 -13.48 -40.96 12.77
CA LEU A 155 -14.80 -40.59 13.28
C LEU A 155 -15.85 -40.58 12.16
N PHE A 156 -15.46 -40.11 10.97
CA PHE A 156 -16.27 -40.07 9.76
C PHE A 156 -15.86 -41.16 8.77
N LYS A 157 -15.99 -42.43 9.20
CA LYS A 157 -15.60 -43.58 8.39
C LYS A 157 -16.23 -43.55 6.98
N PRO A 158 -15.45 -43.80 5.92
CA PRO A 158 -15.97 -43.89 4.57
C PRO A 158 -16.92 -45.09 4.46
N GLY A 159 -18.04 -44.91 3.77
CA GLY A 159 -18.86 -46.02 3.32
C GLY A 159 -18.25 -46.69 2.08
N MET A 160 -18.91 -47.70 1.51
CA MET A 160 -18.56 -48.32 0.23
C MET A 160 -18.83 -47.39 -0.99
N ALA A 161 -18.62 -46.08 -0.84
CA ALA A 161 -18.98 -45.05 -1.81
C ALA A 161 -17.74 -44.51 -2.53
N GLU A 162 -17.89 -44.17 -3.81
CA GLU A 162 -16.85 -43.51 -4.61
C GLU A 162 -16.50 -42.12 -4.06
N ARG A 163 -17.50 -41.38 -3.55
CA ARG A 163 -17.30 -40.07 -2.90
C ARG A 163 -17.52 -40.12 -1.40
N THR A 164 -16.54 -39.61 -0.64
CA THR A 164 -16.54 -39.57 0.82
C THR A 164 -16.63 -38.13 1.34
N LEU A 165 -16.99 -37.94 2.61
CA LEU A 165 -16.95 -36.61 3.24
C LEU A 165 -15.53 -36.03 3.17
N MET A 166 -14.50 -36.84 3.43
CA MET A 166 -13.11 -36.38 3.46
C MET A 166 -12.62 -35.90 2.09
N THR A 167 -13.04 -36.57 1.01
CA THR A 167 -12.77 -36.13 -0.36
C THR A 167 -13.49 -34.82 -0.66
N THR A 168 -14.77 -34.67 -0.28
CA THR A 168 -15.51 -33.41 -0.49
C THR A 168 -14.88 -32.24 0.29
N LEU A 169 -14.49 -32.45 1.55
CA LEU A 169 -13.79 -31.41 2.32
C LEU A 169 -12.42 -31.05 1.70
N LYS A 170 -11.76 -32.02 1.04
CA LYS A 170 -10.50 -31.78 0.33
C LYS A 170 -10.73 -30.92 -0.91
N ASP A 171 -11.73 -31.24 -1.71
CA ASP A 171 -12.10 -30.47 -2.90
C ASP A 171 -12.39 -29.00 -2.51
N VAL A 172 -13.19 -28.79 -1.46
CA VAL A 172 -13.50 -27.44 -0.96
C VAL A 172 -12.24 -26.73 -0.49
N ARG A 173 -11.38 -27.39 0.30
CA ARG A 173 -10.11 -26.82 0.77
C ARG A 173 -9.19 -26.42 -0.38
N GLU A 174 -9.09 -27.25 -1.42
CA GLU A 174 -8.30 -26.96 -2.61
C GLU A 174 -8.85 -25.75 -3.38
N ILE A 175 -10.18 -25.58 -3.47
CA ILE A 175 -10.78 -24.37 -4.06
C ILE A 175 -10.42 -23.13 -3.23
N LEU A 176 -10.48 -23.22 -1.89
CA LEU A 176 -10.07 -22.11 -1.02
C LEU A 176 -8.59 -21.74 -1.22
N GLU A 177 -7.72 -22.74 -1.22
CA GLU A 177 -6.26 -22.60 -1.23
C GLU A 177 -5.69 -22.21 -2.59
N MET A 178 -6.15 -22.87 -3.66
CA MET A 178 -5.56 -22.74 -4.99
C MET A 178 -6.24 -21.70 -5.86
N ARG A 179 -7.44 -21.23 -5.48
CA ARG A 179 -8.20 -20.26 -6.28
C ARG A 179 -8.58 -19.02 -5.49
N ILE A 180 -9.32 -19.18 -4.39
CA ILE A 180 -9.90 -18.04 -3.67
C ILE A 180 -8.82 -17.18 -3.00
N LEU A 181 -7.90 -17.78 -2.23
CA LEU A 181 -6.82 -17.03 -1.57
C LEU A 181 -5.91 -16.30 -2.57
N PRO A 182 -5.46 -16.93 -3.68
CA PRO A 182 -4.73 -16.23 -4.73
C PRO A 182 -5.51 -15.06 -5.37
N MET A 183 -6.82 -15.21 -5.60
CA MET A 183 -7.66 -14.14 -6.13
C MET A 183 -7.74 -12.95 -5.17
N ILE A 184 -7.90 -13.21 -3.87
CA ILE A 184 -7.89 -12.16 -2.83
C ILE A 184 -6.53 -11.47 -2.78
N ALA A 185 -5.43 -12.22 -2.78
CA ALA A 185 -4.08 -11.66 -2.75
C ALA A 185 -3.79 -10.76 -3.97
N CYS A 186 -4.21 -11.19 -5.16
CA CYS A 186 -4.06 -10.44 -6.40
C CYS A 186 -4.81 -9.10 -6.35
N GLU A 187 -6.10 -9.11 -5.99
CA GLU A 187 -6.92 -7.91 -5.91
C GLU A 187 -6.44 -6.94 -4.83
N ARG A 188 -5.93 -7.46 -3.70
CA ARG A 188 -5.34 -6.62 -2.64
C ARG A 188 -4.02 -5.98 -3.05
N ALA A 189 -3.18 -6.71 -3.77
CA ALA A 189 -1.97 -6.14 -4.36
C ALA A 189 -2.30 -5.00 -5.33
N GLN A 190 -3.42 -5.10 -6.06
CA GLN A 190 -3.91 -4.09 -7.00
C GLN A 190 -4.63 -2.89 -6.37
N ALA A 191 -5.03 -2.97 -5.10
CA ALA A 191 -5.69 -1.86 -4.39
C ALA A 191 -4.72 -0.99 -3.56
N SER A 192 -3.45 -1.42 -3.42
CA SER A 192 -2.54 -0.98 -2.35
C SER A 192 -1.52 0.09 -2.76
N ALA A 193 -1.05 0.11 -4.01
CA ALA A 193 0.11 0.94 -4.39
C ALA A 193 -0.18 2.43 -4.32
N LYS A 194 -1.31 2.82 -4.89
CA LYS A 194 -1.76 4.21 -4.92
C LYS A 194 -2.02 4.74 -3.52
N GLU A 195 -2.60 3.93 -2.64
CA GLU A 195 -2.87 4.31 -1.25
C GLU A 195 -1.58 4.55 -0.48
N HIS A 196 -0.63 3.61 -0.52
CA HIS A 196 0.66 3.78 0.15
C HIS A 196 1.45 4.98 -0.39
N LEU A 197 1.51 5.16 -1.71
CA LEU A 197 2.17 6.32 -2.31
C LEU A 197 1.47 7.64 -1.98
N THR A 198 0.15 7.64 -1.78
CA THR A 198 -0.59 8.83 -1.32
C THR A 198 -0.17 9.23 0.09
N VAL A 199 -0.05 8.27 1.00
CA VAL A 199 0.38 8.55 2.37
C VAL A 199 1.82 9.06 2.39
N VAL A 200 2.73 8.41 1.66
CA VAL A 200 4.14 8.85 1.56
C VAL A 200 4.25 10.26 0.98
N GLU A 201 3.54 10.56 -0.12
CA GLU A 201 3.55 11.90 -0.70
C GLU A 201 3.02 12.94 0.29
N SER A 202 1.89 12.68 0.95
CA SER A 202 1.28 13.62 1.89
C SER A 202 2.21 13.90 3.07
N ARG A 203 2.67 12.86 3.76
CA ARG A 203 3.50 13.00 4.97
C ARG A 203 4.88 13.54 4.67
N GLY A 204 5.49 13.12 3.57
CA GLY A 204 6.76 13.70 3.13
C GLY A 204 6.62 15.17 2.73
N THR A 205 5.48 15.59 2.17
CA THR A 205 5.20 17.00 1.90
C THR A 205 5.09 17.82 3.20
N ASP A 206 4.41 17.28 4.22
CA ASP A 206 4.34 17.91 5.55
C ASP A 206 5.74 18.05 6.18
N ALA A 207 6.56 16.99 6.13
CA ALA A 207 7.95 17.03 6.60
C ALA A 207 8.78 18.10 5.86
N LEU A 208 8.59 18.23 4.54
CA LEU A 208 9.25 19.25 3.73
C LEU A 208 8.82 20.68 4.14
N ILE A 209 7.52 20.90 4.39
CA ILE A 209 6.99 22.20 4.87
C ILE A 209 7.62 22.55 6.22
N HIS A 210 7.59 21.63 7.18
CA HIS A 210 8.17 21.84 8.49
C HIS A 210 9.70 22.04 8.42
N GLY A 211 10.39 21.34 7.51
CA GLY A 211 11.82 21.52 7.25
C GLY A 211 12.18 22.93 6.75
N VAL A 212 11.38 23.49 5.84
CA VAL A 212 11.54 24.87 5.36
C VAL A 212 11.32 25.88 6.50
N GLN A 213 10.29 25.67 7.32
CA GLN A 213 10.01 26.52 8.48
C GLN A 213 11.12 26.42 9.55
N PHE A 214 11.64 25.21 9.78
CA PHE A 214 12.77 24.98 10.68
C PHE A 214 13.99 25.78 10.21
N LEU A 215 14.31 25.67 8.92
CA LEU A 215 15.44 26.35 8.29
C LEU A 215 15.30 27.88 8.36
N PHE A 216 14.09 28.39 8.18
CA PHE A 216 13.80 29.82 8.33
C PHE A 216 14.07 30.31 9.75
N ASN A 217 13.80 29.51 10.80
CA ASN A 217 13.84 29.95 12.19
C ASN A 217 15.17 29.66 12.93
N ILE A 218 15.86 28.56 12.62
CA ILE A 218 16.93 27.98 13.45
C ILE A 218 18.04 28.97 13.86
N PHE A 219 18.51 29.81 12.94
CA PHE A 219 19.57 30.79 13.23
C PHE A 219 19.20 32.22 12.85
N ARG A 220 17.94 32.46 12.47
CA ARG A 220 17.45 33.74 11.99
C ARG A 220 17.61 34.82 13.04
N ASN A 221 18.19 35.95 12.66
CA ASN A 221 18.40 37.09 13.55
C ASN A 221 17.87 38.41 12.98
N THR A 222 16.98 38.35 11.99
CA THR A 222 16.34 39.54 11.42
C THR A 222 15.35 40.12 12.45
N PRO A 223 15.42 41.44 12.74
CA PRO A 223 14.43 42.10 13.59
C PRO A 223 13.01 41.90 13.06
N ASN A 224 12.04 41.71 13.96
CA ASN A 224 10.62 41.53 13.61
C ASN A 224 10.32 40.38 12.63
N ALA A 225 11.19 39.36 12.53
CA ALA A 225 10.94 38.21 11.67
C ALA A 225 9.53 37.61 11.94
N PRO A 226 8.72 37.41 10.88
CA PRO A 226 7.34 36.98 11.03
C PRO A 226 7.25 35.58 11.66
N ALA A 227 6.19 35.36 12.45
CA ALA A 227 5.92 34.05 13.05
C ALA A 227 5.32 33.06 12.02
N ASP A 228 4.45 33.57 11.15
CA ASP A 228 3.87 32.79 10.05
C ASP A 228 4.84 32.74 8.87
N CYS A 229 5.49 31.59 8.74
CA CYS A 229 6.47 31.29 7.70
C CYS A 229 6.01 30.11 6.82
N THR A 230 4.71 30.02 6.54
CA THR A 230 4.20 29.11 5.50
C THR A 230 4.91 29.34 4.16
N ILE A 231 5.06 28.29 3.35
CA ILE A 231 5.71 28.38 2.03
C ILE A 231 5.07 29.48 1.18
N THR A 232 3.75 29.56 1.20
CA THR A 232 2.97 30.59 0.51
C THR A 232 3.32 32.02 0.94
N ASN A 233 3.55 32.26 2.23
CA ASN A 233 3.98 33.56 2.73
C ASN A 233 5.44 33.87 2.38
N LEU A 234 6.32 32.86 2.39
CA LEU A 234 7.71 32.99 1.96
C LEU A 234 7.81 33.32 0.46
N GLN A 235 6.95 32.72 -0.37
CA GLN A 235 6.87 32.99 -1.80
C GLN A 235 6.29 34.38 -2.11
N SER A 236 5.18 34.76 -1.46
CA SER A 236 4.48 36.00 -1.77
C SER A 236 5.07 37.25 -1.12
N GLN A 237 5.77 37.09 0.01
CA GLN A 237 6.42 38.15 0.77
C GLN A 237 5.53 39.39 1.00
N GLN A 238 4.25 39.17 1.35
CA GLN A 238 3.27 40.26 1.41
C GLN A 238 3.59 41.32 2.47
N HIS A 239 4.16 40.91 3.60
CA HIS A 239 4.47 41.79 4.73
C HIS A 239 5.90 42.35 4.64
N ALA A 240 6.08 43.61 5.07
CA ALA A 240 7.40 44.28 5.07
C ALA A 240 8.47 43.48 5.84
N ALA A 241 8.11 42.90 6.99
CA ALA A 241 9.01 42.06 7.77
C ALA A 241 9.43 40.78 7.03
N MET A 242 8.54 40.20 6.22
CA MET A 242 8.88 39.05 5.39
C MET A 242 9.86 39.45 4.27
N LYS A 243 9.59 40.57 3.59
CA LYS A 243 10.52 41.12 2.57
C LYS A 243 11.90 41.39 3.14
N GLU A 244 11.97 41.96 4.34
CA GLU A 244 13.24 42.21 5.04
C GLU A 244 13.99 40.91 5.32
N ALA A 245 13.29 39.90 5.87
CA ALA A 245 13.89 38.59 6.16
C ALA A 245 14.38 37.87 4.88
N MET A 246 13.58 37.90 3.81
CA MET A 246 13.91 37.22 2.55
C MET A 246 14.99 37.96 1.73
N ASN A 247 15.18 39.27 1.94
CA ASN A 247 16.26 40.05 1.32
C ASN A 247 17.65 39.82 1.96
N THR A 248 17.73 39.11 3.08
CA THR A 248 19.01 38.70 3.68
C THR A 248 19.69 37.59 2.88
N LYS A 249 20.99 37.35 3.08
CA LYS A 249 21.73 36.26 2.42
C LYS A 249 21.12 34.88 2.68
N SER A 250 20.78 34.58 3.93
CA SER A 250 20.04 33.35 4.27
C SER A 250 18.62 33.31 3.66
N GLY A 251 17.95 34.45 3.57
CA GLY A 251 16.67 34.58 2.87
C GLY A 251 16.77 34.30 1.37
N GLN A 252 17.82 34.79 0.71
CA GLN A 252 18.12 34.54 -0.71
C GLN A 252 18.38 33.06 -0.98
N MET A 253 19.07 32.36 -0.07
CA MET A 253 19.23 30.90 -0.15
C MET A 253 17.88 30.18 -0.11
N LEU A 254 16.98 30.61 0.79
CA LEU A 254 15.64 30.08 0.89
C LEU A 254 14.80 30.38 -0.37
N LEU A 255 14.90 31.59 -0.92
CA LEU A 255 14.24 31.94 -2.19
C LEU A 255 14.74 31.08 -3.34
N LEU A 256 16.04 30.81 -3.43
CA LEU A 256 16.58 29.93 -4.46
C LEU A 256 16.03 28.51 -4.31
N LEU A 257 15.94 27.98 -3.09
CA LEU A 257 15.31 26.68 -2.81
C LEU A 257 13.86 26.64 -3.31
N LEU A 258 13.06 27.66 -2.96
CA LEU A 258 11.65 27.78 -3.37
C LEU A 258 11.48 28.02 -4.88
N SER A 259 12.51 28.57 -5.56
CA SER A 259 12.54 28.76 -7.01
C SER A 259 12.86 27.51 -7.81
N THR A 260 13.32 26.43 -7.17
CA THR A 260 13.64 25.19 -7.88
C THR A 260 12.38 24.53 -8.46
N SER A 261 12.54 23.84 -9.59
CA SER A 261 11.47 23.09 -10.27
C SER A 261 10.66 22.16 -9.34
N PRO A 262 11.27 21.34 -8.46
CA PRO A 262 10.49 20.48 -7.56
C PRO A 262 9.61 21.27 -6.59
N PHE A 263 10.14 22.34 -5.99
CA PHE A 263 9.36 23.19 -5.08
C PHE A 263 8.19 23.88 -5.78
N ARG A 264 8.39 24.38 -7.01
CA ARG A 264 7.31 24.97 -7.80
C ARG A 264 6.24 23.95 -8.21
N THR A 265 6.63 22.69 -8.39
CA THR A 265 5.71 21.58 -8.70
C THR A 265 4.89 21.17 -7.48
N LEU A 266 5.50 21.12 -6.30
CA LEU A 266 4.83 20.75 -5.05
C LEU A 266 3.98 21.91 -4.49
N PHE A 267 4.48 23.14 -4.60
CA PHE A 267 3.89 24.36 -4.04
C PHE A 267 3.75 25.43 -5.14
N PRO A 268 2.79 25.27 -6.06
CA PRO A 268 2.56 26.24 -7.12
C PRO A 268 2.13 27.58 -6.52
N GLU A 269 2.57 28.68 -7.13
CA GLU A 269 2.25 30.02 -6.63
C GLU A 269 0.76 30.35 -6.83
N SER A 270 -0.07 30.10 -5.82
CA SER A 270 -1.52 30.29 -5.89
C SER A 270 -1.97 31.75 -5.77
N HIS A 271 -1.23 32.60 -5.05
CA HIS A 271 -1.62 33.99 -4.81
C HIS A 271 -1.48 34.91 -6.04
N HIS A 272 -0.53 34.66 -6.94
CA HIS A 272 -0.32 35.54 -8.11
C HIS A 272 -1.47 35.49 -9.11
N HIS A 273 -2.12 34.34 -9.25
CA HIS A 273 -3.31 34.19 -10.10
C HIS A 273 -4.55 34.89 -9.53
N VAL A 274 -4.63 35.09 -8.21
CA VAL A 274 -5.80 35.68 -7.56
C VAL A 274 -5.65 37.18 -7.31
N THR A 275 -4.43 37.69 -7.06
CA THR A 275 -4.20 39.11 -6.70
C THR A 275 -3.47 39.94 -7.75
N GLY A 276 -3.03 39.35 -8.88
CA GLY A 276 -2.40 40.08 -9.99
C GLY A 276 -1.01 40.66 -9.71
N GLY A 277 -0.34 40.24 -8.64
CA GLY A 277 1.00 40.72 -8.27
C GLY A 277 2.16 39.97 -8.97
N GLN A 278 3.31 40.62 -9.12
CA GLN A 278 4.53 39.99 -9.67
C GLN A 278 5.13 38.95 -8.70
N SER A 279 5.61 37.84 -9.24
CA SER A 279 6.34 36.80 -8.48
C SER A 279 7.57 37.39 -7.79
N GLN A 280 7.78 37.00 -6.53
CA GLN A 280 8.96 37.37 -5.75
C GLN A 280 10.01 36.24 -5.71
N LEU A 281 9.75 35.14 -6.41
CA LEU A 281 10.73 34.07 -6.60
C LEU A 281 11.84 34.51 -7.56
N ILE A 282 13.02 33.92 -7.41
CA ILE A 282 14.15 34.15 -8.32
C ILE A 282 13.74 33.69 -9.73
N ALA A 283 13.84 34.60 -10.69
CA ALA A 283 13.66 34.33 -12.10
C ALA A 283 14.91 33.65 -12.66
N LEU A 284 14.83 32.33 -12.87
CA LEU A 284 15.91 31.52 -13.42
C LEU A 284 15.78 31.43 -14.94
N THR A 285 16.89 31.60 -15.67
CA THR A 285 16.91 31.35 -17.12
C THR A 285 16.71 29.85 -17.43
N PRO A 286 16.31 29.47 -18.65
CA PRO A 286 16.16 28.07 -19.03
C PRO A 286 17.42 27.23 -18.78
N GLU A 287 18.60 27.80 -19.02
CA GLU A 287 19.90 27.16 -18.79
C GLU A 287 20.16 26.93 -17.29
N GLN A 288 19.84 27.93 -16.46
CA GLN A 288 19.97 27.83 -15.00
C GLN A 288 18.99 26.81 -14.43
N GLN A 289 17.74 26.78 -14.92
CA GLN A 289 16.76 25.76 -14.53
C GLN A 289 17.25 24.36 -14.87
N LYS A 290 17.86 24.18 -16.05
CA LYS A 290 18.41 22.89 -16.47
C LYS A 290 19.57 22.45 -15.57
N SER A 291 20.52 23.34 -15.27
CA SER A 291 21.65 23.02 -14.38
C SER A 291 21.19 22.70 -12.95
N ILE A 292 20.26 23.47 -12.38
CA ILE A 292 19.69 23.20 -11.04
C ILE A 292 18.92 21.87 -10.99
N ALA A 293 18.35 21.43 -12.11
CA ALA A 293 17.67 20.14 -12.21
C ALA A 293 18.64 18.96 -12.27
N THR A 294 19.81 19.12 -12.90
CA THR A 294 20.79 18.03 -13.08
C THR A 294 21.85 17.99 -12.00
N ASP A 295 22.23 19.13 -11.43
CA ASP A 295 23.33 19.27 -10.49
C ASP A 295 22.80 19.42 -9.05
N PRO A 296 23.54 18.93 -8.04
CA PRO A 296 23.21 19.19 -6.64
C PRO A 296 23.24 20.71 -6.37
N VAL A 297 22.21 21.20 -5.69
CA VAL A 297 22.10 22.62 -5.29
C VAL A 297 22.39 22.69 -3.80
N PHE A 298 23.22 23.64 -3.38
CA PHE A 298 23.71 23.81 -2.00
C PHE A 298 24.68 22.75 -1.49
N THR A 299 24.94 21.69 -2.27
CA THR A 299 26.00 20.72 -2.00
C THR A 299 26.79 20.45 -3.28
N ASP A 300 28.00 19.93 -3.17
CA ASP A 300 28.74 19.38 -4.32
C ASP A 300 28.48 17.87 -4.50
N SER A 301 29.18 17.26 -5.46
CA SER A 301 29.13 15.81 -5.73
C SER A 301 29.68 14.95 -4.59
N SER A 302 30.41 15.54 -3.64
CA SER A 302 30.92 14.88 -2.43
C SER A 302 30.03 15.15 -1.20
N ALA A 303 28.83 15.71 -1.41
CA ALA A 303 27.88 16.11 -0.37
C ALA A 303 28.42 17.17 0.62
N VAL A 304 29.44 17.93 0.22
CA VAL A 304 29.95 19.07 0.98
C VAL A 304 29.11 20.30 0.69
N ALA A 305 28.84 21.11 1.71
CA ALA A 305 28.01 22.31 1.58
C ALA A 305 28.68 23.39 0.69
N VAL A 306 27.93 23.92 -0.27
CA VAL A 306 28.38 24.93 -1.23
C VAL A 306 27.38 26.08 -1.33
N VAL A 307 27.85 27.32 -1.43
CA VAL A 307 27.00 28.47 -1.76
C VAL A 307 26.80 28.51 -3.28
N PRO A 308 25.57 28.40 -3.80
CA PRO A 308 25.33 28.43 -5.24
C PRO A 308 25.84 29.71 -5.89
N SER A 309 26.53 29.59 -7.02
CA SER A 309 27.07 30.72 -7.79
C SER A 309 26.00 31.72 -8.22
N LEU A 310 24.76 31.25 -8.39
CA LEU A 310 23.56 32.06 -8.67
C LEU A 310 23.28 33.13 -7.63
N LEU A 311 23.75 32.94 -6.40
CA LEU A 311 23.57 33.88 -5.29
C LEU A 311 24.75 34.86 -5.13
N LEU A 312 25.76 34.73 -5.98
CA LEU A 312 27.00 35.50 -5.92
C LEU A 312 26.95 36.60 -6.98
N SER A 313 27.40 37.80 -6.60
CA SER A 313 27.52 38.93 -7.54
C SER A 313 28.60 38.71 -8.58
N ASN A 314 29.59 37.85 -8.29
CA ASN A 314 30.60 37.40 -9.23
C ASN A 314 30.67 35.86 -9.22
N PRO A 315 30.23 35.18 -10.30
CA PRO A 315 30.13 33.72 -10.33
C PRO A 315 31.50 33.01 -10.38
N THR A 316 32.61 33.73 -10.57
CA THR A 316 33.97 33.15 -10.58
C THR A 316 34.61 33.07 -9.20
N VAL A 317 33.99 33.67 -8.17
CA VAL A 317 34.50 33.68 -6.79
C VAL A 317 33.70 32.67 -5.99
N SER A 318 34.37 31.67 -5.39
CA SER A 318 33.73 30.76 -4.44
C SER A 318 33.69 31.37 -3.03
N TRP A 319 32.58 31.19 -2.34
CA TRP A 319 32.40 31.62 -0.95
C TRP A 319 32.15 30.41 -0.06
N THR A 320 32.80 30.36 1.09
CA THR A 320 32.43 29.38 2.13
C THR A 320 31.08 29.76 2.74
N PRO A 321 30.29 28.79 3.25
CA PRO A 321 29.04 29.06 3.94
C PRO A 321 29.15 30.15 5.02
N LYS A 322 30.20 30.07 5.86
CA LYS A 322 30.49 31.07 6.88
C LYS A 322 30.73 32.45 6.25
N ALA A 323 31.65 32.56 5.29
CA ALA A 323 31.99 33.85 4.69
C ALA A 323 30.77 34.52 4.04
N TYR A 324 29.89 33.75 3.41
CA TYR A 324 28.68 34.27 2.78
C TYR A 324 27.63 34.72 3.80
N LEU A 325 27.38 33.91 4.84
CA LEU A 325 26.33 34.14 5.82
C LEU A 325 26.71 35.15 6.92
N THR A 326 28.00 35.45 7.09
CA THR A 326 28.47 36.49 8.04
C THR A 326 28.68 37.87 7.39
N GLN A 327 28.26 38.06 6.14
CA GLN A 327 28.23 39.40 5.53
C GLN A 327 27.26 40.32 6.29
N SER A 328 27.36 41.64 6.07
CA SER A 328 26.55 42.66 6.77
C SER A 328 25.04 42.44 6.68
N ASN A 329 24.55 41.78 5.64
CA ASN A 329 23.15 41.40 5.45
C ASN A 329 22.91 39.87 5.54
N GLY A 330 23.64 39.17 6.41
CA GLY A 330 23.60 37.71 6.56
C GLY A 330 22.23 37.13 6.94
N GLY A 331 21.52 37.84 7.82
CA GLY A 331 20.19 37.45 8.33
C GLY A 331 20.19 36.32 9.36
N VAL A 332 21.36 35.75 9.66
CA VAL A 332 21.56 34.78 10.73
C VAL A 332 22.55 35.30 11.76
N VAL A 333 22.58 34.69 12.95
CA VAL A 333 23.62 34.95 13.95
C VAL A 333 25.02 34.70 13.39
N ASN A 334 25.99 35.52 13.79
CA ASN A 334 27.33 35.54 13.18
C ASN A 334 28.44 34.84 14.00
N PHE A 335 28.13 34.41 15.23
CA PHE A 335 29.08 33.81 16.17
C PHE A 335 29.16 32.28 16.10
N LEU A 336 28.44 31.63 15.16
CA LEU A 336 28.43 30.18 15.06
C LEU A 336 29.79 29.62 14.60
N PRO A 337 30.13 28.38 15.02
CA PRO A 337 31.24 27.63 14.46
C PRO A 337 31.11 27.43 12.93
N PRO A 338 32.22 27.42 12.15
CA PRO A 338 32.19 27.28 10.68
C PRO A 338 31.38 26.08 10.16
N ASP A 339 31.56 24.93 10.78
CA ASP A 339 30.89 23.66 10.49
C ASP A 339 29.36 23.73 10.73
N THR A 340 28.90 24.64 11.60
CA THR A 340 27.46 24.87 11.80
C THR A 340 26.83 25.57 10.59
N TYR A 341 27.55 26.51 9.96
CA TYR A 341 27.10 27.12 8.70
C TYR A 341 27.10 26.10 7.56
N GLU A 342 28.07 25.19 7.53
CA GLU A 342 28.09 24.10 6.56
C GLU A 342 26.86 23.20 6.72
N LEU A 343 26.53 22.76 7.93
CA LEU A 343 25.29 22.00 8.18
C LEU A 343 24.02 22.77 7.82
N PHE A 344 23.97 24.06 8.11
CA PHE A 344 22.84 24.93 7.75
C PHE A 344 22.64 25.00 6.23
N VAL A 345 23.72 25.12 5.45
CA VAL A 345 23.66 25.11 3.99
C VAL A 345 23.36 23.70 3.46
N LYS A 346 23.95 22.65 4.04
CA LYS A 346 23.65 21.25 3.68
C LYS A 346 22.16 20.92 3.84
N MET A 347 21.52 21.45 4.88
CA MET A 347 20.07 21.30 5.09
C MET A 347 19.24 21.82 3.90
N HIS A 348 19.64 22.93 3.25
CA HIS A 348 18.96 23.40 2.04
C HIS A 348 19.06 22.37 0.90
N GLY A 349 20.24 21.77 0.73
CA GLY A 349 20.46 20.73 -0.27
C GLY A 349 19.64 19.48 0.00
N MET A 350 19.57 19.04 1.26
CA MET A 350 18.77 17.86 1.63
C MET A 350 17.26 18.10 1.43
N LEU A 351 16.74 19.28 1.76
CA LEU A 351 15.34 19.63 1.49
C LEU A 351 15.05 19.72 -0.02
N LYS A 352 16.01 20.16 -0.84
CA LYS A 352 15.88 20.13 -2.30
C LYS A 352 15.79 18.69 -2.82
N LEU A 353 16.67 17.80 -2.35
CA LEU A 353 16.64 16.38 -2.72
C LEU A 353 15.34 15.71 -2.27
N LEU A 354 14.86 16.02 -1.07
CA LEU A 354 13.57 15.53 -0.57
C LEU A 354 12.43 15.95 -1.50
N ALA A 355 12.43 17.21 -1.96
CA ALA A 355 11.45 17.71 -2.91
C ALA A 355 11.53 17.02 -4.29
N ASP A 356 12.73 16.75 -4.82
CA ASP A 356 12.91 16.00 -6.07
C ASP A 356 12.32 14.59 -5.98
N LEU A 357 12.57 13.91 -4.86
CA LEU A 357 12.06 12.57 -4.60
C LEU A 357 10.53 12.59 -4.44
N LEU A 358 9.96 13.59 -3.76
CA LEU A 358 8.50 13.75 -3.66
C LEU A 358 7.81 13.95 -5.01
N VAL A 359 8.42 14.72 -5.92
CA VAL A 359 7.90 14.85 -7.28
C VAL A 359 7.92 13.50 -8.00
N SER A 360 8.98 12.71 -7.83
CA SER A 360 9.08 11.36 -8.38
C SER A 360 8.04 10.41 -7.77
N ILE A 361 7.77 10.52 -6.46
CA ILE A 361 6.72 9.75 -5.77
C ILE A 361 5.34 10.13 -6.28
N ARG A 362 5.06 11.43 -6.50
CA ARG A 362 3.82 11.90 -7.11
C ARG A 362 3.63 11.31 -8.51
N GLN A 363 4.68 11.27 -9.32
CA GLN A 363 4.63 10.63 -10.65
C GLN A 363 4.34 9.13 -10.54
N ALA A 364 5.03 8.41 -9.65
CA ALA A 364 4.75 7.00 -9.39
C ALA A 364 3.30 6.77 -8.94
N ARG A 365 2.75 7.64 -8.08
CA ARG A 365 1.36 7.58 -7.64
C ARG A 365 0.37 7.84 -8.77
N LEU A 366 0.66 8.76 -9.69
CA LEU A 366 -0.19 9.04 -10.84
C LEU A 366 -0.21 7.86 -11.82
N LEU A 367 0.90 7.10 -11.89
CA LEU A 367 0.98 5.85 -12.65
C LEU A 367 0.29 4.68 -11.92
N ALA A 368 0.26 4.70 -10.58
CA ALA A 368 -0.49 3.76 -9.77
C ALA A 368 -2.01 4.02 -9.87
N GLY A 369 -2.78 3.02 -10.30
CA GLY A 369 -4.19 3.14 -10.67
C GLY A 369 -4.70 1.89 -11.39
N THR A 370 -5.91 1.96 -11.97
CA THR A 370 -6.56 0.81 -12.62
C THR A 370 -5.67 0.24 -13.75
N GLY A 371 -5.06 -0.92 -13.50
CA GLY A 371 -4.10 -1.58 -14.40
C GLY A 371 -2.64 -1.08 -14.33
N GLY A 372 -2.38 0.03 -13.62
CA GLY A 372 -1.05 0.64 -13.48
C GLY A 372 -0.22 0.09 -12.33
N ASP A 373 -0.84 -0.50 -11.31
CA ASP A 373 -0.14 -1.05 -10.13
C ASP A 373 0.76 -2.23 -10.50
N LEU A 374 0.36 -3.04 -11.49
CA LEU A 374 1.20 -4.09 -12.09
C LEU A 374 2.41 -3.52 -12.84
N LEU A 375 2.31 -2.32 -13.40
CA LEU A 375 3.43 -1.65 -14.06
C LEU A 375 4.39 -1.06 -13.05
N VAL A 376 3.84 -0.45 -12.00
CA VAL A 376 4.58 0.22 -10.92
C VAL A 376 5.32 -0.79 -10.04
N TYR A 377 4.66 -1.89 -9.64
CA TYR A 377 5.30 -2.95 -8.87
C TYR A 377 6.01 -3.99 -9.72
N GLY A 378 5.58 -4.24 -10.96
CA GLY A 378 6.25 -5.15 -11.89
C GLY A 378 7.51 -4.54 -12.52
N PRO A 379 7.49 -4.11 -13.80
CA PRO A 379 8.65 -3.53 -14.49
C PRO A 379 9.28 -2.31 -13.79
N GLY A 380 8.46 -1.47 -13.15
CA GLY A 380 8.90 -0.29 -12.41
C GLY A 380 9.37 -0.57 -10.98
N GLY A 381 9.18 -1.80 -10.47
CA GLY A 381 9.32 -2.10 -9.05
C GLY A 381 10.73 -1.88 -8.50
N SER A 382 11.76 -2.20 -9.28
CA SER A 382 13.16 -1.94 -8.89
C SER A 382 13.46 -0.45 -8.74
N HIS A 383 12.95 0.38 -9.64
CA HIS A 383 13.11 1.84 -9.58
C HIS A 383 12.31 2.44 -8.44
N LEU A 384 11.09 1.93 -8.20
CA LEU A 384 10.28 2.37 -7.07
C LEU A 384 10.94 2.01 -5.73
N ARG A 385 11.55 0.82 -5.62
CA ARG A 385 12.31 0.44 -4.44
C ARG A 385 13.49 1.39 -4.19
N VAL A 386 14.31 1.63 -5.22
CA VAL A 386 15.44 2.59 -5.11
C VAL A 386 14.94 3.98 -4.72
N LEU A 387 13.81 4.42 -5.29
CA LEU A 387 13.18 5.68 -4.93
C LEU A 387 12.80 5.72 -3.45
N MET A 388 12.16 4.66 -2.92
CA MET A 388 11.79 4.57 -1.51
C MET A 388 13.00 4.52 -0.57
N GLU A 389 14.02 3.72 -0.88
CA GLU A 389 15.23 3.59 -0.08
C GLU A 389 16.02 4.92 -0.05
N THR A 390 16.10 5.59 -1.21
CA THR A 390 16.73 6.92 -1.32
C THR A 390 15.93 7.96 -0.53
N PHE A 391 14.61 7.89 -0.58
CA PHE A 391 13.72 8.77 0.19
C PHE A 391 13.93 8.62 1.69
N GLN A 392 13.96 7.39 2.22
CA GLN A 392 14.25 7.14 3.64
C GLN A 392 15.65 7.64 4.04
N ALA A 393 16.66 7.44 3.19
CA ALA A 393 18.01 7.91 3.47
C ALA A 393 18.08 9.45 3.57
N VAL A 394 17.40 10.15 2.65
CA VAL A 394 17.33 11.62 2.67
C VAL A 394 16.53 12.12 3.87
N GLU A 395 15.37 11.52 4.19
CA GLU A 395 14.60 11.85 5.40
C GLU A 395 15.44 11.67 6.67
N GLY A 396 16.18 10.57 6.77
CA GLY A 396 17.08 10.30 7.90
C GLY A 396 18.17 11.36 8.02
N GLU A 397 18.80 11.77 6.91
CA GLU A 397 19.83 12.81 6.91
C GLU A 397 19.25 14.19 7.26
N VAL A 398 18.06 14.53 6.75
CA VAL A 398 17.32 15.76 7.12
C VAL A 398 17.10 15.81 8.64
N MET A 399 16.66 14.71 9.24
CA MET A 399 16.42 14.63 10.68
C MET A 399 17.72 14.68 11.50
N ASN A 400 18.79 14.03 11.03
CA ASN A 400 20.10 14.09 11.67
C ASN A 400 20.65 15.53 11.69
N ILE A 401 20.58 16.23 10.55
CA ILE A 401 21.03 17.62 10.44
C ILE A 401 20.15 18.52 11.32
N ALA A 402 18.83 18.39 11.29
CA ALA A 402 17.93 19.19 12.12
C ALA A 402 18.24 19.01 13.62
N THR A 403 18.43 17.77 14.06
CA THR A 403 18.77 17.44 15.45
C THR A 403 20.10 18.07 15.87
N GLU A 404 21.13 17.96 15.03
CA GLU A 404 22.46 18.49 15.32
C GLU A 404 22.47 20.04 15.30
N LEU A 405 21.77 20.67 14.34
CA LEU A 405 21.62 22.12 14.29
C LEU A 405 20.89 22.67 15.52
N LYS A 406 19.80 22.01 15.95
CA LYS A 406 19.09 22.35 17.19
C LYS A 406 20.02 22.23 18.39
N LYS A 407 20.73 21.10 18.53
CA LYS A 407 21.67 20.86 19.65
C LYS A 407 22.72 21.96 19.73
N ARG A 408 23.31 22.35 18.59
CA ARG A 408 24.27 23.46 18.51
C ARG A 408 23.63 24.81 18.88
N GLY A 409 22.42 25.08 18.38
CA GLY A 409 21.68 26.28 18.73
C GLY A 409 21.36 26.39 20.23
N VAL A 410 20.97 25.29 20.88
CA VAL A 410 20.76 25.23 22.34
C VAL A 410 22.07 25.51 23.09
N ALA A 411 23.17 24.89 22.67
CA ALA A 411 24.48 25.12 23.29
C ALA A 411 24.93 26.58 23.20
N GLU A 412 24.67 27.26 22.07
CA GLU A 412 24.94 28.69 21.93
C GLU A 412 23.97 29.56 22.74
N LEU A 413 22.69 29.21 22.80
CA LEU A 413 21.69 29.92 23.60
C LEU A 413 22.04 29.88 25.10
N ASP A 414 22.57 28.76 25.58
CA ASP A 414 23.01 28.58 26.96
C ASP A 414 24.20 29.47 27.34
N LYS A 415 25.10 29.75 26.38
CA LYS A 415 26.22 30.70 26.59
C LYS A 415 25.74 32.14 26.74
N LEU A 416 24.60 32.49 26.13
CA LEU A 416 24.04 33.83 26.13
C LEU A 416 23.13 34.13 27.35
N ARG A 417 22.99 33.23 28.34
CA ARG A 417 21.99 33.27 29.43
C ARG A 417 21.86 34.59 30.22
N SER A 418 22.77 35.56 30.08
CA SER A 418 22.77 36.85 30.79
C SER A 418 22.78 38.11 29.90
N SER A 419 22.83 37.99 28.57
CA SER A 419 22.87 39.15 27.66
C SER A 419 21.52 39.39 26.98
N SER A 420 21.09 40.65 26.92
CA SER A 420 19.93 41.08 26.09
C SER A 420 20.22 41.02 24.58
N SER A 421 21.44 40.62 24.20
CA SER A 421 21.86 40.46 22.81
C SER A 421 21.05 39.37 22.12
N GLU A 422 20.76 39.58 20.84
CA GLU A 422 20.09 38.60 19.96
C GLU A 422 18.65 38.22 20.34
N LYS A 423 17.88 39.21 20.83
CA LYS A 423 16.44 39.06 21.11
C LYS A 423 15.65 38.51 19.91
N ALA A 424 16.01 38.92 18.69
CA ALA A 424 15.36 38.46 17.46
C ALA A 424 15.59 36.96 17.23
N TRP A 425 16.83 36.49 17.39
CA TRP A 425 17.15 35.08 17.28
C TRP A 425 16.44 34.23 18.33
N ARG A 426 16.44 34.66 19.60
CA ARG A 426 15.71 33.92 20.65
C ARG A 426 14.23 33.72 20.30
N ALA A 427 13.58 34.77 19.80
CA ALA A 427 12.18 34.69 19.39
C ALA A 427 11.96 33.67 18.26
N CYS A 428 12.86 33.62 17.27
CA CYS A 428 12.78 32.61 16.19
C CYS A 428 13.09 31.20 16.71
N PHE A 429 14.13 31.06 17.53
CA PHE A 429 14.61 29.79 18.05
C PHE A 429 13.57 29.05 18.91
N THR A 430 12.70 29.77 19.63
CA THR A 430 11.62 29.13 20.43
C THR A 430 10.69 28.24 19.60
N ARG A 431 10.56 28.49 18.29
CA ARG A 431 9.69 27.72 17.39
C ARG A 431 10.35 26.44 16.85
N VAL A 432 11.67 26.34 16.95
CA VAL A 432 12.47 25.23 16.40
C VAL A 432 12.10 23.90 17.05
N LEU A 433 11.82 23.90 18.36
CA LEU A 433 11.51 22.67 19.12
C LEU A 433 10.24 21.98 18.61
N SER A 434 9.17 22.75 18.38
CA SER A 434 7.93 22.21 17.82
C SER A 434 8.14 21.73 16.38
N LEU A 435 8.89 22.48 15.58
CA LEU A 435 9.10 22.16 14.16
C LEU A 435 9.88 20.85 13.98
N GLU A 436 10.96 20.64 14.73
CA GLU A 436 11.69 19.37 14.70
C GLU A 436 10.81 18.20 15.14
N SER A 437 9.97 18.40 16.17
CA SER A 437 9.04 17.37 16.64
C SER A 437 7.99 17.02 15.57
N TYR A 438 7.47 18.02 14.85
CA TYR A 438 6.54 17.79 13.74
C TYR A 438 7.22 17.05 12.59
N MET A 439 8.43 17.45 12.19
CA MET A 439 9.20 16.73 11.18
C MET A 439 9.43 15.27 11.55
N LEU A 440 9.79 15.00 12.81
CA LEU A 440 9.98 13.62 13.29
C LEU A 440 8.71 12.79 13.15
N ASN A 441 7.56 13.34 13.53
CA ASN A 441 6.28 12.66 13.43
C ASN A 441 5.88 12.39 11.97
N ASP A 442 6.11 13.35 11.08
CA ASP A 442 5.82 13.21 9.66
C ASP A 442 6.70 12.14 9.01
N VAL A 443 8.01 12.14 9.29
CA VAL A 443 8.96 11.11 8.83
C VAL A 443 8.64 9.74 9.44
N GLN A 444 8.19 9.65 10.69
CA GLN A 444 7.77 8.38 11.26
C GLN A 444 6.52 7.83 10.55
N ALA A 445 5.60 8.70 10.13
CA ALA A 445 4.37 8.30 9.44
C ALA A 445 4.62 7.79 8.00
N THR A 446 5.79 8.02 7.40
CA THR A 446 6.16 7.46 6.09
C THR A 446 6.72 6.04 6.17
N GLN A 447 7.24 5.61 7.32
CA GLN A 447 8.04 4.37 7.43
C GLN A 447 7.28 3.10 7.09
N ASP A 448 6.07 2.92 7.64
CA ASP A 448 5.26 1.72 7.41
C ASP A 448 4.76 1.60 5.96
N PRO A 449 4.21 2.67 5.35
CA PRO A 449 3.88 2.66 3.92
C PRO A 449 5.09 2.37 3.02
N ILE A 450 6.25 2.95 3.31
CA ILE A 450 7.48 2.68 2.55
C ILE A 450 7.88 1.21 2.66
N ARG A 451 7.88 0.66 3.87
CA ARG A 451 8.19 -0.76 4.09
C ARG A 451 7.28 -1.67 3.26
N ARG A 452 5.97 -1.39 3.25
CA ARG A 452 5.00 -2.16 2.44
C ARG A 452 5.25 -2.04 0.94
N ILE A 453 5.63 -0.86 0.45
CA ILE A 453 6.03 -0.67 -0.96
C ILE A 453 7.29 -1.49 -1.29
N ILE A 454 8.30 -1.49 -0.41
CA ILE A 454 9.53 -2.25 -0.61
C ILE A 454 9.23 -3.77 -0.62
N GLU A 455 8.40 -4.25 0.31
CA GLU A 455 7.96 -5.65 0.35
C GLU A 455 7.22 -6.04 -0.94
N ALA A 456 6.30 -5.20 -1.43
CA ALA A 456 5.54 -5.41 -2.67
C ALA A 456 6.37 -5.35 -3.96
N THR A 457 7.53 -4.67 -3.94
CA THR A 457 8.44 -4.57 -5.09
C THR A 457 9.44 -5.73 -5.19
N ASN A 458 9.21 -6.85 -4.50
CA ASN A 458 10.12 -8.00 -4.50
C ASN A 458 10.39 -8.52 -5.94
N PRO A 459 11.65 -8.45 -6.43
CA PRO A 459 11.97 -8.76 -7.82
C PRO A 459 11.68 -10.21 -8.20
N VAL A 460 11.81 -11.17 -7.27
CA VAL A 460 11.54 -12.59 -7.54
C VAL A 460 10.04 -12.81 -7.77
N MET A 461 9.21 -12.21 -6.92
CA MET A 461 7.75 -12.29 -7.01
C MET A 461 7.24 -11.58 -8.27
N ASN A 462 7.82 -10.44 -8.61
CA ASN A 462 7.43 -9.64 -9.77
C ASN A 462 7.84 -10.25 -11.11
N ILE A 463 9.01 -10.90 -11.19
CA ILE A 463 9.42 -11.66 -12.38
C ILE A 463 8.47 -12.84 -12.60
N GLN A 464 8.06 -13.51 -11.52
CA GLN A 464 7.11 -14.63 -11.62
C GLN A 464 5.72 -14.13 -12.05
N MET A 465 5.19 -13.09 -11.41
CA MET A 465 3.91 -12.49 -11.80
C MET A 465 3.92 -11.96 -13.24
N ALA A 466 5.02 -11.36 -13.71
CA ALA A 466 5.12 -10.90 -15.09
C ALA A 466 5.13 -12.07 -16.10
N LYS A 467 5.78 -13.19 -15.77
CA LYS A 467 5.74 -14.41 -16.59
C LYS A 467 4.34 -14.99 -16.62
N ASP A 468 3.68 -15.08 -15.47
CA ASP A 468 2.33 -15.64 -15.34
C ASP A 468 1.28 -14.76 -16.01
N PHE A 469 1.41 -13.44 -15.88
CA PHE A 469 0.58 -12.46 -16.58
C PHE A 469 0.77 -12.54 -18.09
N LYS A 470 2.02 -12.62 -18.56
CA LYS A 470 2.32 -12.80 -19.99
C LYS A 470 1.74 -14.11 -20.52
N ALA A 471 1.93 -15.22 -19.81
CA ALA A 471 1.41 -16.53 -20.19
C ALA A 471 -0.13 -16.51 -20.24
N SER A 472 -0.78 -15.94 -19.23
CA SER A 472 -2.24 -15.82 -19.14
C SER A 472 -2.80 -14.93 -20.24
N THR A 473 -2.15 -13.79 -20.50
CA THR A 473 -2.54 -12.86 -21.58
C THR A 473 -2.36 -13.50 -22.95
N SER A 474 -1.23 -14.18 -23.20
CA SER A 474 -1.00 -14.88 -24.47
C SER A 474 -2.01 -16.00 -24.69
N LYS A 475 -2.35 -16.76 -23.64
CA LYS A 475 -3.40 -17.78 -23.67
C LYS A 475 -4.75 -17.16 -24.01
N TRP A 476 -5.14 -16.08 -23.31
CA TRP A 476 -6.38 -15.36 -23.60
C TRP A 476 -6.42 -14.80 -25.02
N VAL A 477 -5.34 -14.18 -25.53
CA VAL A 477 -5.29 -13.65 -26.90
C VAL A 477 -5.53 -14.76 -27.92
N LEU A 478 -4.92 -15.93 -27.74
CA LEU A 478 -5.11 -17.08 -28.63
C LEU A 478 -6.53 -17.63 -28.55
N GLU A 479 -7.03 -17.86 -27.34
CA GLU A 479 -8.39 -18.37 -27.10
C GLU A 479 -9.46 -17.41 -27.62
N ASN A 480 -9.30 -16.11 -27.36
CA ASN A 480 -10.22 -15.08 -27.80
C ASN A 480 -10.16 -14.86 -29.31
N SER A 481 -8.96 -14.86 -29.92
CA SER A 481 -8.81 -14.78 -31.38
C SER A 481 -9.46 -15.97 -32.08
N SER A 482 -9.25 -17.18 -31.55
CA SER A 482 -9.88 -18.41 -32.05
C SER A 482 -11.40 -18.35 -31.90
N THR A 483 -11.89 -17.96 -30.73
CA THR A 483 -13.34 -17.83 -30.44
C THR A 483 -14.00 -16.78 -31.33
N CYS A 484 -13.42 -15.59 -31.43
CA CYS A 484 -13.92 -14.52 -32.29
C CYS A 484 -13.89 -14.92 -33.77
N SER A 485 -12.86 -15.64 -34.22
CA SER A 485 -12.79 -16.16 -35.59
C SER A 485 -13.89 -17.18 -35.87
N HIS A 486 -14.14 -18.10 -34.91
CA HIS A 486 -15.21 -19.08 -35.01
C HIS A 486 -16.60 -18.41 -35.03
N ILE A 487 -16.83 -17.40 -34.18
CA ILE A 487 -18.06 -16.61 -34.15
C ILE A 487 -18.25 -15.84 -35.47
N ALA A 488 -17.20 -15.17 -35.95
CA ALA A 488 -17.24 -14.41 -37.20
C ALA A 488 -17.55 -15.31 -38.41
N GLN A 489 -16.96 -16.52 -38.47
CA GLN A 489 -17.27 -17.52 -39.48
C GLN A 489 -18.72 -18.01 -39.38
N THR A 490 -19.18 -18.32 -38.16
CA THR A 490 -20.54 -18.79 -37.89
C THR A 490 -21.59 -17.73 -38.27
N LEU A 491 -21.31 -16.46 -37.98
CA LEU A 491 -22.18 -15.33 -38.26
C LEU A 491 -21.99 -14.72 -39.66
N LYS A 492 -21.08 -15.26 -40.48
CA LYS A 492 -20.74 -14.78 -41.83
C LYS A 492 -20.37 -13.29 -41.86
N LEU A 493 -19.63 -12.84 -40.84
CA LEU A 493 -19.14 -11.47 -40.75
C LEU A 493 -17.88 -11.31 -41.61
N GLU A 494 -18.06 -11.14 -42.93
CA GLU A 494 -16.97 -10.89 -43.85
C GLU A 494 -16.41 -9.46 -43.68
N GLY A 495 -15.10 -9.33 -43.42
CA GLY A 495 -14.38 -8.05 -43.47
C GLY A 495 -13.96 -7.38 -42.16
N LEU A 496 -14.13 -8.02 -40.99
CA LEU A 496 -13.51 -7.51 -39.75
C LEU A 496 -11.99 -7.78 -39.81
N SER A 497 -11.21 -6.72 -40.03
CA SER A 497 -9.76 -6.77 -40.09
C SER A 497 -9.16 -7.39 -38.82
N HIS A 498 -8.30 -8.40 -38.99
CA HIS A 498 -7.46 -8.88 -37.90
C HIS A 498 -6.64 -7.72 -37.34
N PRO A 499 -6.59 -7.50 -36.02
CA PRO A 499 -5.61 -6.60 -35.44
C PRO A 499 -4.23 -7.12 -35.83
N ALA A 500 -3.35 -6.23 -36.29
CA ALA A 500 -1.98 -6.58 -36.65
C ALA A 500 -1.33 -7.39 -35.51
N ALA A 501 -0.69 -8.50 -35.87
CA ALA A 501 0.09 -9.28 -34.92
C ALA A 501 1.13 -8.35 -34.27
N LEU A 502 1.19 -8.35 -32.94
CA LEU A 502 2.23 -7.63 -32.21
C LEU A 502 3.60 -8.08 -32.73
N PRO A 503 4.52 -7.15 -33.02
CA PRO A 503 5.82 -7.51 -33.56
C PRO A 503 6.56 -8.44 -32.59
N PRO A 504 7.29 -9.45 -33.09
CA PRO A 504 8.10 -10.30 -32.23
C PRO A 504 9.15 -9.43 -31.54
N SER A 505 9.15 -9.45 -30.21
CA SER A 505 10.16 -8.79 -29.39
C SER A 505 11.52 -9.38 -29.73
N SER A 506 12.39 -8.58 -30.35
CA SER A 506 13.81 -8.92 -30.52
C SER A 506 14.40 -9.23 -29.15
N THR A 507 14.85 -10.48 -28.99
CA THR A 507 15.80 -10.83 -27.94
C THR A 507 17.04 -9.98 -28.17
N SER A 508 17.30 -9.02 -27.29
CA SER A 508 18.57 -8.29 -27.26
C SER A 508 19.67 -9.25 -26.83
N SER A 509 20.22 -9.99 -27.79
CA SER A 509 21.58 -10.52 -27.68
C SER A 509 22.52 -9.31 -27.68
N ALA A 510 23.18 -9.06 -26.56
CA ALA A 510 24.25 -8.09 -26.45
C ALA A 510 25.28 -8.31 -27.58
N PRO A 511 25.77 -7.27 -28.26
CA PRO A 511 26.87 -7.45 -29.20
C PRO A 511 28.17 -7.68 -28.42
N ASN A 512 28.77 -8.84 -28.64
CA ASN A 512 30.17 -9.09 -28.34
C ASN A 512 31.03 -8.04 -29.05
N LEU A 513 31.67 -7.18 -28.28
CA LEU A 513 32.80 -6.37 -28.73
C LEU A 513 34.00 -7.30 -28.95
N SER A 514 34.16 -7.79 -30.18
CA SER A 514 35.42 -8.37 -30.64
C SER A 514 36.38 -7.23 -30.96
N ILE A 515 37.38 -7.06 -30.10
CA ILE A 515 38.61 -6.33 -30.37
C ILE A 515 39.37 -7.10 -31.45
N THR A 516 39.69 -6.45 -32.57
CA THR A 516 40.87 -6.77 -33.39
C THR A 516 41.20 -5.63 -34.35
N ALA A 517 42.46 -5.19 -34.25
CA ALA A 517 43.30 -4.37 -35.14
C ALA A 517 42.89 -2.91 -35.39
#